data_AF-A0A180F3L6-F1
#
_entry.id   AF-A0A180F3L6-F1
#
_cell.length_a   1.000
_cell.length_b   1.000
_cell.length_c   1.000
_cell.angle_alpha   90.00
_cell.angle_beta   90.00
_cell.angle_gamma   90.00
#
_symmetry.space_group_name_H-M   'P 1'
#
loop_
_entity.id
_entity.type
_entity.pdbx_description
1 polymer ?
#
loop_
_entity_poly.entity_id
_entity_poly.type
_entity_poly.pdbx_seq_one_letter_code
_entity_poly.pdbx_strand_id
1 'polypeptide(L)'
;MDEVRSKSVIKVFVDLYKKGLIYRGVRMVNWDPQALTALSDEEVIYKEEHGKLYYLKYKVEGSDAYAVVATTRPETIMGDTAMCINPDDPKNRHLKGKRVIVPLVNRIIPVIEDNYVDTEFGTGCLKVTPAHDINDYMLGEKYNLPVIDIFNDNGTINEAGGLYIGMDRFEVRRQIVKDLEAAGLLEKAEDYDNKVGYSERTNVVIEPKLSMQWFLKMEDIAKPALDAVMNDDIRFYPSKFKNTYRHWMENIKDWCISRQLWWGHRIPAYYLPEGGLVVAETAEEALRLAREKSGKNSLRAEDLRQDEDCLDTWFSSWLWPVSLFDGICNPDNEEMRYYYPTADLVTGPDIIFFWVARMIMAGI
;
A
#
# COMPACT_ATOMS: atom_id res chain seq x y z
N MET A 1 -0.12 5.14 -25.12
CA MET A 1 -0.50 6.49 -24.66
C MET A 1 -0.61 7.41 -25.87
N ASP A 2 -1.54 7.12 -26.79
CA ASP A 2 -1.86 8.09 -27.84
C ASP A 2 -2.81 9.16 -27.29
N GLU A 3 -3.03 10.25 -28.03
CA GLU A 3 -3.86 11.38 -27.57
C GLU A 3 -5.32 10.97 -27.27
N VAL A 4 -5.92 10.14 -28.12
CA VAL A 4 -7.33 9.73 -28.02
C VAL A 4 -7.57 8.90 -26.75
N ARG A 5 -6.73 7.89 -26.51
CA ARG A 5 -6.87 7.02 -25.34
C ARG A 5 -6.40 7.72 -24.07
N SER A 6 -5.43 8.64 -24.16
CA SER A 6 -5.05 9.47 -23.00
C SER A 6 -6.21 10.34 -22.53
N LYS A 7 -6.96 10.97 -23.46
CA LYS A 7 -8.18 11.73 -23.12
C LYS A 7 -9.22 10.85 -22.42
N SER A 8 -9.41 9.62 -22.91
CA SER A 8 -10.32 8.66 -22.28
C SER A 8 -9.93 8.36 -20.83
N VAL A 9 -8.65 8.06 -20.57
CA VAL A 9 -8.14 7.77 -19.22
C VAL A 9 -8.35 8.96 -18.27
N ILE A 10 -8.03 10.16 -18.72
CA ILE A 10 -8.20 11.39 -17.92
C ILE A 10 -9.68 11.66 -17.63
N LYS A 11 -10.55 11.50 -18.63
CA LYS A 11 -12.00 11.66 -18.47
C LYS A 11 -12.58 10.68 -17.44
N VAL A 12 -12.19 9.40 -17.50
CA VAL A 12 -12.64 8.39 -16.52
C VAL A 12 -12.16 8.74 -15.11
N PHE A 13 -10.91 9.17 -14.95
CA PHE A 13 -10.41 9.59 -13.64
C PHE A 13 -11.27 10.74 -13.06
N VAL A 14 -11.52 11.78 -13.87
CA VAL A 14 -12.30 12.95 -13.44
C VAL A 14 -13.74 12.55 -13.10
N ASP A 15 -14.37 11.68 -13.88
CA ASP A 15 -15.71 11.17 -13.63
C ASP A 15 -15.80 10.36 -12.32
N LEU A 16 -14.89 9.39 -12.12
CA LEU A 16 -14.84 8.58 -10.91
C LEU A 16 -14.52 9.42 -9.66
N TYR A 17 -13.70 10.46 -9.79
CA TYR A 17 -13.46 11.43 -8.72
C TYR A 17 -14.72 12.22 -8.37
N LYS A 18 -15.45 12.74 -9.38
CA LYS A 18 -16.72 13.46 -9.17
C LYS A 18 -17.80 12.58 -8.53
N LYS A 19 -17.79 11.27 -8.82
CA LYS A 19 -18.66 10.26 -8.19
C LYS A 19 -18.24 9.89 -6.75
N GLY A 20 -17.11 10.41 -6.25
CA GLY A 20 -16.60 10.10 -4.91
C GLY A 20 -16.01 8.69 -4.77
N LEU A 21 -15.71 8.03 -5.89
CA LEU A 21 -15.11 6.70 -5.95
C LEU A 21 -13.58 6.78 -5.91
N ILE A 22 -12.99 7.84 -6.48
CA ILE A 22 -11.56 8.13 -6.31
C ILE A 22 -11.37 9.07 -5.13
N TYR A 23 -10.43 8.72 -4.25
CA TYR A 23 -10.02 9.56 -3.13
C TYR A 23 -8.51 9.51 -2.92
N ARG A 24 -7.99 10.46 -2.15
CA ARG A 24 -6.57 10.51 -1.76
C ARG A 24 -6.45 10.31 -0.26
N GLY A 25 -5.55 9.43 0.18
CA GLY A 25 -5.37 9.13 1.59
C GLY A 25 -4.02 8.52 1.90
N VAL A 26 -3.62 8.59 3.18
CA VAL A 26 -2.45 7.87 3.67
C VAL A 26 -2.86 6.43 3.93
N ARG A 27 -2.15 5.49 3.32
CA ARG A 27 -2.27 4.07 3.64
C ARG A 27 -0.89 3.43 3.64
N MET A 28 -0.80 2.27 4.29
CA MET A 28 0.33 1.39 4.10
C MET A 28 0.26 0.82 2.69
N VAL A 29 1.30 1.05 1.90
CA VAL A 29 1.42 0.55 0.53
C VAL A 29 2.63 -0.37 0.42
N ASN A 30 2.57 -1.26 -0.57
CA ASN A 30 3.74 -2.02 -0.99
C ASN A 30 4.67 -1.07 -1.76
N TRP A 31 5.89 -0.90 -1.30
CA TRP A 31 6.86 0.00 -1.90
C TRP A 31 8.00 -0.79 -2.55
N ASP A 32 8.33 -0.47 -3.80
CA ASP A 32 9.51 -0.98 -4.48
C ASP A 32 10.69 -0.02 -4.26
N PRO A 33 11.67 -0.35 -3.39
CA PRO A 33 12.79 0.54 -3.12
C PRO A 33 13.78 0.68 -4.28
N GLN A 34 13.73 -0.19 -5.29
CA GLN A 34 14.57 -0.06 -6.47
C GLN A 34 13.92 0.82 -7.53
N ALA A 35 12.62 0.62 -7.79
CA ALA A 35 11.86 1.43 -8.74
C ALA A 35 11.35 2.75 -8.14
N LEU A 36 11.45 2.92 -6.82
CA LEU A 36 10.99 4.08 -6.05
C LEU A 36 9.51 4.38 -6.27
N THR A 37 8.67 3.35 -6.18
CA THR A 37 7.25 3.48 -6.51
C THR A 37 6.37 2.55 -5.68
N ALA A 38 5.12 2.99 -5.45
CA ALA A 38 4.09 2.14 -4.86
C ALA A 38 3.66 1.03 -5.85
N LEU A 39 3.32 -0.14 -5.31
CA LEU A 39 2.79 -1.30 -6.03
C LEU A 39 1.38 -1.62 -5.52
N SER A 40 0.52 -2.10 -6.41
CA SER A 40 -0.74 -2.72 -6.01
C SER A 40 -0.51 -4.08 -5.34
N ASP A 41 -1.47 -4.58 -4.57
CA ASP A 41 -1.39 -5.88 -3.91
C ASP A 41 -1.18 -7.01 -4.94
N GLU A 42 -1.73 -6.87 -6.15
CA GLU A 42 -1.54 -7.86 -7.21
C GLU A 42 -0.11 -7.89 -7.75
N GLU A 43 0.62 -6.76 -7.75
CA GLU A 43 2.01 -6.66 -8.24
C GLU A 43 3.05 -7.24 -7.26
N VAL A 44 2.60 -7.90 -6.18
CA VAL A 44 3.44 -8.51 -5.15
C VAL A 44 3.40 -10.03 -5.25
N ILE A 45 4.57 -10.64 -5.45
CA ILE A 45 4.75 -12.09 -5.48
C ILE A 45 5.34 -12.54 -4.15
N TYR A 46 4.59 -13.32 -3.38
CA TYR A 46 5.08 -13.91 -2.14
C TYR A 46 5.90 -15.17 -2.40
N LYS A 47 7.10 -15.23 -1.82
CA LYS A 47 7.98 -16.40 -1.86
C LYS A 47 8.31 -16.86 -0.45
N GLU A 48 8.46 -18.17 -0.27
CA GLU A 48 9.00 -18.73 0.97
C GLU A 48 10.50 -18.46 1.03
N GLU A 49 10.95 -17.92 2.15
CA GLU A 49 12.33 -17.57 2.43
C GLU A 49 12.75 -18.17 3.77
N HIS A 50 13.96 -18.75 3.79
CA HIS A 50 14.55 -19.30 5.00
C HIS A 50 15.25 -18.16 5.75
N GLY A 51 14.56 -17.59 6.73
CA GLY A 51 15.02 -16.48 7.55
C GLY A 51 15.39 -16.89 8.96
N LYS A 52 15.42 -15.90 9.86
CA LYS A 52 15.61 -16.09 11.29
C LYS A 52 14.55 -15.34 12.08
N LEU A 53 14.14 -15.93 13.20
CA LEU A 53 13.37 -15.27 14.25
C LEU A 53 14.31 -14.88 15.38
N TYR A 54 14.37 -13.58 15.67
CA TYR A 54 15.26 -13.00 16.69
C TYR A 54 14.47 -12.69 17.95
N TYR A 55 15.05 -13.04 19.10
CA TYR A 55 14.46 -12.81 20.42
C TYR A 55 15.23 -11.68 21.13
N LEU A 56 14.65 -10.49 21.17
CA LEU A 56 15.30 -9.26 21.59
C LEU A 56 14.86 -8.86 23.00
N LYS A 57 15.82 -8.42 23.83
CA LYS A 57 15.58 -8.01 25.23
C LYS A 57 15.32 -6.51 25.33
N TYR A 58 14.10 -6.15 25.73
CA TYR A 58 13.68 -4.79 26.03
C TYR A 58 13.73 -4.58 27.56
N LYS A 59 14.56 -3.66 28.04
CA LYS A 59 14.69 -3.43 29.49
C LYS A 59 13.42 -2.77 30.02
N VAL A 60 12.85 -3.27 31.11
CA VAL A 60 11.69 -2.64 31.76
C VAL A 60 12.15 -1.37 32.48
N GLU A 61 11.48 -0.24 32.22
CA GLU A 61 11.84 1.05 32.82
C GLU A 61 11.80 0.97 34.36
N GLY A 62 12.88 1.41 35.02
CA GLY A 62 12.99 1.39 36.48
C GLY A 62 13.18 0.00 37.10
N SER A 63 13.53 -1.02 36.30
CA SER A 63 13.75 -2.40 36.74
C SER A 63 14.98 -3.01 36.06
N ASP A 64 15.52 -4.08 36.64
CA ASP A 64 16.52 -4.94 35.99
C ASP A 64 15.90 -6.11 35.21
N ALA A 65 14.56 -6.17 35.16
CA ALA A 65 13.85 -7.14 34.35
C ALA A 65 13.86 -6.76 32.86
N TYR A 66 13.73 -7.77 32.00
CA TYR A 66 13.62 -7.63 30.56
C TYR A 66 12.32 -8.28 30.06
N ALA A 67 11.66 -7.63 29.11
CA ALA A 67 10.69 -8.26 28.24
C ALA A 67 11.41 -8.80 27.00
N VAL A 68 11.02 -9.98 26.52
CA VAL A 68 11.62 -10.57 25.32
C VAL A 68 10.62 -10.48 24.18
N VAL A 69 11.00 -9.88 23.07
CA VAL A 69 10.17 -9.72 21.86
C VAL A 69 10.72 -10.59 20.75
N ALA A 70 9.84 -11.31 20.04
CA ALA A 70 10.21 -12.05 18.84
C ALA A 70 9.98 -11.20 17.58
N THR A 71 10.97 -11.14 16.68
CA THR A 71 10.86 -10.41 15.41
C THR A 71 11.72 -11.02 14.31
N THR A 72 11.24 -11.00 13.07
CA THR A 72 12.02 -11.37 11.87
C THR A 72 12.77 -10.16 11.28
N ARG A 73 12.47 -8.95 11.77
CA ARG A 73 12.98 -7.67 11.25
C ARG A 73 13.65 -6.84 12.37
N PRO A 74 14.82 -7.27 12.90
CA PRO A 74 15.48 -6.54 13.98
C PRO A 74 15.93 -5.15 13.54
N GLU A 75 16.15 -4.90 12.24
CA GLU A 75 16.49 -3.57 11.72
C GLU A 75 15.37 -2.53 11.93
N THR A 76 14.13 -2.97 12.17
CA THR A 76 12.99 -2.05 12.34
C THR A 76 12.78 -1.55 13.76
N ILE A 77 13.52 -2.06 14.76
CA ILE A 77 13.32 -1.66 16.17
C ILE A 77 13.55 -0.16 16.41
N MET A 78 14.32 0.49 15.54
CA MET A 78 14.53 1.94 15.56
C MET A 78 13.23 2.74 15.30
N GLY A 79 12.22 2.11 14.71
CA GLY A 79 10.88 2.65 14.50
C GLY A 79 9.87 2.26 15.58
N ASP A 80 10.25 1.51 16.61
CA ASP A 80 9.31 1.01 17.63
C ASP A 80 8.68 2.16 18.44
N THR A 81 7.36 2.18 18.55
CA THR A 81 6.66 3.19 19.35
C THR A 81 5.80 2.61 20.46
N ALA A 82 5.61 1.29 20.49
CA ALA A 82 5.09 0.54 21.63
C ALA A 82 5.57 -0.91 21.60
N MET A 83 5.38 -1.61 22.73
CA MET A 83 5.37 -3.06 22.79
C MET A 83 3.93 -3.49 23.11
N CYS A 84 3.40 -4.48 22.39
CA CYS A 84 2.06 -4.99 22.62
C CYS A 84 2.12 -6.36 23.29
N ILE A 85 1.26 -6.56 24.29
CA ILE A 85 1.04 -7.85 24.95
C ILE A 85 -0.44 -8.21 24.85
N ASN A 86 -0.74 -9.51 24.88
CA ASN A 86 -2.11 -9.95 25.05
C ASN A 86 -2.51 -9.83 26.54
N PRO A 87 -3.62 -9.16 26.88
CA PRO A 87 -4.05 -9.00 28.28
C PRO A 87 -4.40 -10.34 28.96
N ASP A 88 -4.78 -11.35 28.18
CA ASP A 88 -5.14 -12.67 28.69
C ASP A 88 -3.92 -13.59 28.86
N ASP A 89 -2.74 -13.22 28.33
CA ASP A 89 -1.51 -14.02 28.45
C ASP A 89 -0.92 -13.94 29.88
N PRO A 90 -0.99 -15.02 30.69
CA PRO A 90 -0.47 -15.00 32.05
C PRO A 90 1.05 -14.80 32.11
N LYS A 91 1.80 -15.14 31.04
CA LYS A 91 3.28 -14.99 31.00
C LYS A 91 3.69 -13.53 31.11
N ASN A 92 2.92 -12.64 30.48
CA ASN A 92 3.30 -11.24 30.26
C ASN A 92 2.52 -10.23 31.13
N ARG A 93 1.62 -10.69 32.01
CA ARG A 93 0.83 -9.82 32.91
C ARG A 93 1.64 -8.83 33.75
N HIS A 94 2.87 -9.19 34.12
CA HIS A 94 3.77 -8.35 34.90
C HIS A 94 4.23 -7.08 34.14
N LEU A 95 4.05 -7.05 32.82
CA LEU A 95 4.38 -5.93 31.93
C LEU A 95 3.23 -4.93 31.75
N LYS A 96 2.03 -5.25 32.25
CA LYS A 96 0.84 -4.40 32.15
C LYS A 96 1.10 -3.02 32.79
N GLY A 97 0.82 -1.96 32.02
CA GLY A 97 1.01 -0.57 32.45
C GLY A 97 2.48 -0.16 32.66
N LYS A 98 3.43 -1.00 32.23
CA LYS A 98 4.86 -0.69 32.27
C LYS A 98 5.28 0.03 31.00
N ARG A 99 6.54 0.47 31.01
CA ARG A 99 7.24 1.01 29.86
C ARG A 99 8.52 0.22 29.69
N VAL A 100 8.99 0.11 28.46
CA VAL A 100 10.22 -0.61 28.13
C VAL A 100 11.15 0.27 27.30
N ILE A 101 12.43 -0.06 27.34
CA ILE A 101 13.50 0.66 26.63
C ILE A 101 13.86 -0.14 25.39
N VAL A 102 13.74 0.51 24.23
CA VAL A 102 14.11 -0.07 22.93
C VAL A 102 15.61 -0.38 22.92
N PRO A 103 16.01 -1.63 22.58
CA PRO A 103 17.41 -2.05 22.53
C PRO A 103 18.24 -1.14 21.62
N LEU A 104 19.46 -0.77 22.06
CA LEU A 104 20.42 0.13 21.38
C LEU A 104 19.96 1.59 21.18
N VAL A 105 18.67 1.81 20.93
CA VAL A 105 18.06 3.13 20.67
C VAL A 105 17.85 3.92 21.96
N ASN A 106 17.66 3.23 23.08
CA ASN A 106 17.41 3.82 24.40
C ASN A 106 16.16 4.72 24.48
N ARG A 107 15.22 4.56 23.54
CA ARG A 107 13.91 5.22 23.58
C ARG A 107 12.98 4.45 24.53
N ILE A 108 12.26 5.17 25.38
CA ILE A 108 11.26 4.56 26.28
C ILE A 108 9.89 4.56 25.61
N ILE A 109 9.29 3.39 25.48
CA ILE A 109 7.99 3.16 24.82
C ILE A 109 6.98 2.50 25.78
N PRO A 110 5.67 2.78 25.64
CA PRO A 110 4.64 2.13 26.45
C PRO A 110 4.46 0.65 26.11
N VAL A 111 4.03 -0.11 27.11
CA VAL A 111 3.43 -1.44 26.89
C VAL A 111 1.93 -1.29 26.76
N ILE A 112 1.39 -1.61 25.59
CA ILE A 112 -0.04 -1.61 25.29
C ILE A 112 -0.62 -3.03 25.34
N GLU A 113 -1.93 -3.13 25.52
CA GLU A 113 -2.64 -4.41 25.63
C GLU A 113 -3.63 -4.57 24.48
N ASP A 114 -3.51 -5.62 23.67
CA ASP A 114 -4.45 -5.94 22.59
C ASP A 114 -4.57 -7.46 22.39
N ASN A 115 -5.79 -7.94 22.14
CA ASN A 115 -6.08 -9.35 21.87
C ASN A 115 -5.58 -9.80 20.48
N TYR A 116 -5.16 -8.86 19.63
CA TYR A 116 -4.50 -9.13 18.35
C TYR A 116 -3.22 -9.95 18.52
N VAL A 117 -2.48 -9.77 19.63
CA VAL A 117 -1.23 -10.48 19.87
C VAL A 117 -1.52 -11.95 20.18
N ASP A 118 -0.95 -12.84 19.37
CA ASP A 118 -1.03 -14.28 19.61
C ASP A 118 -0.19 -14.68 20.84
N THR A 119 -0.83 -15.35 21.79
CA THR A 119 -0.20 -15.84 23.02
C THR A 119 0.72 -17.03 22.80
N GLU A 120 0.55 -17.78 21.70
CA GLU A 120 1.33 -18.98 21.38
C GLU A 120 2.54 -18.64 20.50
N PHE A 121 2.46 -17.59 19.68
CA PHE A 121 3.56 -17.18 18.81
C PHE A 121 4.69 -16.46 19.58
N GLY A 122 5.92 -16.92 19.36
CA GLY A 122 7.12 -16.31 19.91
C GLY A 122 7.10 -16.25 21.44
N THR A 123 7.03 -15.04 22.00
CA THR A 123 7.01 -14.80 23.45
C THR A 123 5.67 -14.28 23.98
N GLY A 124 4.69 -14.02 23.11
CA GLY A 124 3.48 -13.26 23.46
C GLY A 124 3.71 -11.75 23.64
N CYS A 125 4.92 -11.25 23.33
CA CYS A 125 5.24 -9.83 23.23
C CYS A 125 5.57 -9.48 21.78
N LEU A 126 4.89 -8.48 21.24
CA LEU A 126 5.06 -7.96 19.88
C LEU A 126 5.67 -6.56 19.92
N LYS A 127 6.71 -6.29 19.13
CA LYS A 127 7.14 -4.90 18.88
C LYS A 127 6.14 -4.22 17.95
N VAL A 128 5.83 -2.95 18.19
CA VAL A 128 4.90 -2.18 17.34
C VAL A 128 5.68 -1.09 16.61
N THR A 129 5.79 -1.25 15.28
CA THR A 129 6.45 -0.34 14.32
C THR A 129 5.47 0.22 13.31
N PRO A 130 4.66 1.24 13.65
CA PRO A 130 3.53 1.68 12.82
C PRO A 130 3.88 2.10 11.38
N ALA A 131 5.10 2.52 11.11
CA ALA A 131 5.51 2.94 9.77
C ALA A 131 5.91 1.79 8.83
N HIS A 132 6.07 0.56 9.33
CA HIS A 132 6.76 -0.53 8.62
C HIS A 132 6.02 -1.87 8.61
N ASP A 133 4.83 -1.95 9.20
CA ASP A 133 3.94 -3.11 9.15
C ASP A 133 2.47 -2.69 9.20
N ILE A 134 1.62 -3.34 8.41
CA ILE A 134 0.19 -2.99 8.30
C ILE A 134 -0.54 -3.17 9.64
N ASN A 135 -0.26 -4.25 10.37
CA ASN A 135 -0.94 -4.55 11.61
C ASN A 135 -0.44 -3.64 12.74
N ASP A 136 0.86 -3.37 12.76
CA ASP A 136 1.44 -2.39 13.68
C ASP A 136 0.87 -1.00 13.45
N TYR A 137 0.61 -0.62 12.18
CA TYR A 137 -0.04 0.63 11.85
C TYR A 137 -1.46 0.71 12.42
N MET A 138 -2.24 -0.37 12.28
CA MET A 138 -3.60 -0.44 12.85
C MET A 138 -3.59 -0.33 14.37
N LEU A 139 -2.62 -0.94 15.06
CA LEU A 139 -2.40 -0.72 16.49
C LEU A 139 -1.98 0.72 16.78
N GLY A 140 -1.11 1.30 15.95
CA GLY A 140 -0.69 2.70 16.03
C GLY A 140 -1.87 3.67 16.01
N GLU A 141 -2.79 3.50 15.05
CA GLU A 141 -4.01 4.29 14.96
C GLU A 141 -4.93 4.06 16.17
N LYS A 142 -5.17 2.79 16.54
CA LYS A 142 -6.07 2.42 17.65
C LYS A 142 -5.62 2.99 19.00
N TYR A 143 -4.31 2.99 19.27
CA TYR A 143 -3.74 3.46 20.54
C TYR A 143 -3.09 4.85 20.44
N ASN A 144 -3.27 5.54 19.31
CA ASN A 144 -2.71 6.88 19.05
C ASN A 144 -1.20 6.94 19.30
N LEU A 145 -0.46 5.97 18.75
CA LEU A 145 0.98 5.88 18.88
C LEU A 145 1.68 6.78 17.85
N PRO A 146 2.87 7.33 18.17
CA PRO A 146 3.70 8.00 17.19
C PRO A 146 4.06 7.08 16.02
N VAL A 147 4.24 7.67 14.84
CA VAL A 147 4.69 7.00 13.63
C VAL A 147 6.11 7.49 13.33
N ILE A 148 7.07 6.57 13.23
CA ILE A 148 8.47 6.87 12.96
C ILE A 148 8.90 6.08 11.73
N ASP A 149 8.92 6.72 10.56
CA ASP A 149 9.46 6.14 9.32
C ASP A 149 10.99 6.26 9.35
N ILE A 150 11.68 5.12 9.48
CA ILE A 150 13.14 5.06 9.54
C ILE A 150 13.81 4.83 8.18
N PHE A 151 13.04 4.62 7.11
CA PHE A 151 13.59 4.31 5.79
C PHE A 151 13.46 5.50 4.83
N ASN A 152 14.50 5.71 4.03
CA ASN A 152 14.40 6.47 2.79
C ASN A 152 13.64 5.66 1.74
N ASP A 153 13.22 6.33 0.67
CA ASP A 153 12.50 5.69 -0.44
C ASP A 153 13.32 4.59 -1.13
N ASN A 154 14.65 4.63 -1.07
CA ASN A 154 15.52 3.58 -1.61
C ASN A 154 15.80 2.42 -0.63
N GLY A 155 15.15 2.40 0.54
CA GLY A 155 15.31 1.35 1.55
C GLY A 155 16.55 1.48 2.44
N THR A 156 17.30 2.58 2.37
CA THR A 156 18.37 2.88 3.34
C THR A 156 17.82 3.57 4.59
N ILE A 157 18.56 3.53 5.70
CA ILE A 157 18.14 4.22 6.93
C ILE A 157 18.25 5.75 6.79
N ASN A 158 17.20 6.47 7.20
CA ASN A 158 17.15 7.93 7.25
C ASN A 158 17.55 8.48 8.64
N GLU A 159 17.48 9.80 8.82
CA GLU A 159 17.86 10.45 10.09
C GLU A 159 17.01 10.01 11.30
N ALA A 160 15.73 9.66 11.09
CA ALA A 160 14.82 9.24 12.15
C ALA A 160 15.18 7.86 12.73
N GLY A 161 15.91 7.03 11.99
CA GLY A 161 16.47 5.78 12.51
C GLY A 161 17.56 6.02 13.56
N GLY A 162 18.27 7.15 13.50
CA GLY A 162 19.32 7.56 14.44
C GLY A 162 20.62 6.74 14.34
N LEU A 163 20.52 5.41 14.28
CA LEU A 163 21.64 4.48 14.06
C LEU A 163 21.69 4.04 12.60
N TYR A 164 22.88 3.70 12.11
CA TYR A 164 23.10 3.12 10.76
C TYR A 164 22.64 4.00 9.58
N ILE A 165 22.55 5.32 9.78
CA ILE A 165 22.09 6.27 8.75
C ILE A 165 22.86 6.05 7.43
N GLY A 166 22.11 5.90 6.34
CA GLY A 166 22.63 5.67 4.99
C GLY A 166 22.92 4.22 4.63
N MET A 167 22.89 3.28 5.59
CA MET A 167 23.07 1.85 5.30
C MET A 167 21.79 1.21 4.75
N ASP A 168 21.94 0.22 3.86
CA ASP A 168 20.80 -0.58 3.37
C ASP A 168 20.21 -1.45 4.49
N ARG A 169 18.89 -1.59 4.51
CA ARG A 169 18.14 -2.35 5.52
C ARG A 169 18.63 -3.79 5.75
N PHE A 170 19.13 -4.48 4.72
CA PHE A 170 19.66 -5.84 4.88
C PHE A 170 21.06 -5.85 5.46
N GLU A 171 21.87 -4.82 5.15
CA GLU A 171 23.14 -4.60 5.84
C GLU A 171 22.93 -4.27 7.30
N VAL A 172 21.97 -3.39 7.60
CA VAL A 172 21.56 -3.07 8.98
C VAL A 172 21.07 -4.31 9.69
N ARG A 173 20.24 -5.15 9.08
CA ARG A 173 19.79 -6.42 9.68
C ARG A 173 20.97 -7.29 10.14
N ARG A 174 22.03 -7.38 9.33
CA ARG A 174 23.24 -8.13 9.71
C ARG A 174 24.05 -7.45 10.79
N GLN A 175 24.17 -6.12 10.75
CA GLN A 175 24.99 -5.36 11.68
C GLN A 175 24.32 -5.24 13.05
N ILE A 176 23.03 -4.89 13.11
CA ILE A 176 22.29 -4.68 14.35
C ILE A 176 22.23 -5.95 15.19
N VAL A 177 22.14 -7.13 14.57
CA VAL A 177 22.17 -8.41 15.29
C VAL A 177 23.50 -8.61 16.03
N LYS A 178 24.63 -8.28 15.40
CA LYS A 178 25.95 -8.35 16.05
C LYS A 178 26.06 -7.36 17.21
N ASP A 179 25.53 -6.16 17.03
CA ASP A 179 25.57 -5.12 18.05
C ASP A 179 24.67 -5.48 19.24
N LEU A 180 23.51 -6.11 18.98
CA LEU A 180 22.62 -6.66 20.00
C LEU A 180 23.26 -7.83 20.77
N GLU A 181 23.97 -8.73 20.09
CA GLU A 181 24.74 -9.80 20.73
C GLU A 181 25.86 -9.24 21.61
N ALA A 182 26.65 -8.29 21.09
CA ALA A 182 27.74 -7.65 21.83
C ALA A 182 27.23 -6.89 23.07
N ALA A 183 26.02 -6.33 23.01
CA ALA A 183 25.36 -5.68 24.14
C ALA A 183 24.66 -6.67 25.11
N GLY A 184 24.62 -7.97 24.80
CA GLY A 184 23.89 -8.97 25.58
C GLY A 184 22.36 -8.81 25.51
N LEU A 185 21.86 -8.13 24.48
CA LEU A 185 20.45 -7.81 24.26
C LEU A 185 19.76 -8.76 23.26
N LEU A 186 20.50 -9.69 22.65
CA LEU A 186 19.94 -10.83 21.93
C LEU A 186 19.85 -12.04 22.88
N GLU A 187 18.64 -12.58 23.09
CA GLU A 187 18.43 -13.80 23.88
C GLU A 187 18.77 -15.06 23.07
N LYS A 188 18.23 -15.15 21.85
CA LYS A 188 18.51 -16.22 20.90
C LYS A 188 18.10 -15.81 19.48
N ALA A 189 18.56 -16.58 18.50
CA ALA A 189 18.07 -16.54 17.13
C ALA A 189 17.83 -17.99 16.67
N GLU A 190 16.70 -18.24 16.03
CA GLU A 190 16.34 -19.55 15.49
C GLU A 190 15.94 -19.44 14.03
N ASP A 191 16.10 -20.53 13.28
CA ASP A 191 15.71 -20.58 11.89
C ASP A 191 14.18 -20.52 11.79
N TYR A 192 13.69 -19.73 10.84
CA TYR A 192 12.26 -19.49 10.69
C TYR A 192 11.90 -19.24 9.23
N ASP A 193 10.95 -20.02 8.72
CA ASP A 193 10.44 -19.89 7.37
C ASP A 193 9.40 -18.78 7.33
N ASN A 194 9.64 -17.77 6.51
CA ASN A 194 8.72 -16.65 6.33
C ASN A 194 8.28 -16.52 4.87
N LYS A 195 7.15 -15.86 4.66
CA LYS A 195 6.70 -15.46 3.34
C LYS A 195 7.04 -14.00 3.11
N VAL A 196 7.90 -13.73 2.14
CA VAL A 196 8.39 -12.39 1.81
C VAL A 196 7.82 -11.96 0.48
N GLY A 197 7.29 -10.73 0.43
CA GLY A 197 6.77 -10.13 -0.79
C GLY A 197 7.90 -9.60 -1.67
N TYR A 198 7.82 -9.89 -2.96
CA TYR A 198 8.74 -9.39 -3.98
C TYR A 198 7.97 -8.61 -5.05
N SER A 199 8.58 -7.53 -5.53
CA SER A 199 8.07 -6.80 -6.70
C SER A 199 8.04 -7.73 -7.92
N GLU A 200 6.89 -7.82 -8.61
CA GLU A 200 6.75 -8.59 -9.84
C GLU A 200 7.80 -8.20 -10.89
N ARG A 201 8.15 -6.91 -10.96
CA ARG A 201 8.99 -6.35 -12.04
C ARG A 201 10.48 -6.36 -11.72
N THR A 202 10.85 -5.82 -10.56
CA THR A 202 12.26 -5.68 -10.17
C THR A 202 12.79 -6.88 -9.40
N ASN A 203 11.87 -7.74 -8.91
CA ASN A 203 12.20 -8.91 -8.10
C ASN A 203 12.97 -8.57 -6.82
N VAL A 204 12.85 -7.33 -6.31
CA VAL A 204 13.36 -6.95 -4.99
C VAL A 204 12.30 -7.15 -3.93
N VAL A 205 12.73 -7.37 -2.68
CA VAL A 205 11.84 -7.42 -1.52
C VAL A 205 11.17 -6.06 -1.34
N ILE A 206 9.84 -6.05 -1.27
CA ILE A 206 9.06 -4.83 -1.06
C ILE A 206 9.18 -4.33 0.38
N GLU A 207 8.92 -3.05 0.59
CA GLU A 207 8.79 -2.46 1.91
C GLU A 207 7.35 -1.99 2.16
N PRO A 208 6.72 -2.34 3.28
CA PRO A 208 5.53 -1.63 3.73
C PRO A 208 5.92 -0.18 4.06
N LYS A 209 5.28 0.78 3.41
CA LYS A 209 5.53 2.21 3.63
C LYS A 209 4.22 2.97 3.74
N LEU A 210 4.11 3.86 4.72
CA LEU A 210 3.01 4.82 4.77
C LEU A 210 3.20 5.88 3.68
N SER A 211 2.23 5.96 2.77
CA SER A 211 2.31 6.89 1.65
C SER A 211 0.96 7.50 1.33
N MET A 212 0.96 8.79 0.99
CA MET A 212 -0.21 9.50 0.50
C MET A 212 -0.42 9.14 -0.97
N GLN A 213 -1.42 8.32 -1.27
CA GLN A 213 -1.68 7.81 -2.61
C GLN A 213 -3.14 8.05 -3.03
N TRP A 214 -3.40 7.86 -4.32
CA TRP A 214 -4.73 7.86 -4.91
C TRP A 214 -5.28 6.45 -4.95
N PHE A 215 -6.53 6.30 -4.54
CA PHE A 215 -7.21 5.01 -4.46
C PHE A 215 -8.56 5.07 -5.17
N LEU A 216 -8.93 3.97 -5.81
CA LEU A 216 -10.28 3.72 -6.30
C LEU A 216 -11.02 2.79 -5.34
N LYS A 217 -12.20 3.22 -4.87
CA LYS A 217 -13.09 2.37 -4.09
C LYS A 217 -13.58 1.19 -4.93
N MET A 218 -13.26 -0.02 -4.48
CA MET A 218 -13.54 -1.21 -5.29
C MET A 218 -14.85 -1.91 -4.93
N GLU A 219 -15.32 -1.80 -3.69
CA GLU A 219 -16.49 -2.56 -3.20
C GLU A 219 -17.74 -2.37 -4.10
N ASP A 220 -18.11 -1.12 -4.38
CA ASP A 220 -19.28 -0.79 -5.19
C ASP A 220 -19.12 -1.14 -6.68
N ILE A 221 -17.88 -1.12 -7.19
CA ILE A 221 -17.55 -1.39 -8.60
C ILE A 221 -17.42 -2.90 -8.84
N ALA A 222 -16.93 -3.65 -7.86
CA ALA A 222 -16.67 -5.07 -7.97
C ALA A 222 -17.96 -5.89 -7.95
N LYS A 223 -18.97 -5.47 -7.19
CA LYS A 223 -20.20 -6.25 -7.02
C LYS A 223 -20.96 -6.48 -8.34
N PRO A 224 -21.24 -5.46 -9.19
CA PRO A 224 -21.88 -5.69 -10.48
C PRO A 224 -21.07 -6.61 -11.41
N ALA A 225 -19.73 -6.47 -11.39
CA ALA A 225 -18.82 -7.33 -12.15
C ALA A 225 -18.83 -8.78 -11.66
N LEU A 226 -18.90 -8.98 -10.34
CA LEU A 226 -19.07 -10.30 -9.74
C LEU A 226 -20.38 -10.93 -10.19
N ASP A 227 -21.49 -10.20 -10.10
CA ASP A 227 -22.82 -10.67 -10.45
C ASP A 227 -22.89 -11.10 -11.93
N ALA A 228 -22.33 -10.30 -12.85
CA ALA A 228 -22.30 -10.62 -14.29
C ALA A 228 -21.60 -11.96 -14.60
N VAL A 229 -20.51 -12.27 -13.90
CA VAL A 229 -19.82 -13.55 -14.06
C VAL A 229 -20.57 -14.68 -13.35
N MET A 230 -21.18 -14.41 -12.18
CA MET A 230 -21.92 -15.42 -11.44
C MET A 230 -23.20 -15.85 -12.17
N ASN A 231 -23.85 -14.93 -12.86
CA ASN A 231 -25.06 -15.17 -13.65
C ASN A 231 -24.79 -15.70 -15.07
N ASP A 232 -23.53 -15.93 -15.44
CA ASP A 232 -23.10 -16.41 -16.76
C ASP A 232 -23.44 -15.46 -17.93
N ASP A 233 -23.64 -14.18 -17.64
CA ASP A 233 -23.63 -13.08 -18.64
C ASP A 233 -22.22 -12.95 -19.26
N ILE A 234 -21.20 -13.15 -18.42
CA ILE A 234 -19.79 -13.29 -18.82
C ILE A 234 -19.29 -14.67 -18.40
N ARG A 235 -18.69 -15.42 -19.33
CA ARG A 235 -18.31 -16.82 -19.11
C ARG A 235 -16.81 -17.01 -19.21
N PHE A 236 -16.21 -17.61 -18.20
CA PHE A 236 -14.80 -18.02 -18.22
C PHE A 236 -14.62 -19.41 -18.86
N TYR A 237 -13.61 -19.55 -19.71
CA TYR A 237 -13.16 -20.83 -20.23
C TYR A 237 -11.66 -21.05 -19.93
N PRO A 238 -11.27 -22.15 -19.24
CA PRO A 238 -12.14 -23.16 -18.63
C PRO A 238 -12.92 -22.63 -17.42
N SER A 239 -14.09 -23.22 -17.15
CA SER A 239 -15.03 -22.77 -16.11
C SER A 239 -14.47 -22.76 -14.69
N LYS A 240 -13.38 -23.49 -14.43
CA LYS A 240 -12.68 -23.49 -13.12
C LYS A 240 -12.28 -22.08 -12.65
N PHE A 241 -11.99 -21.16 -13.57
CA PHE A 241 -11.60 -19.79 -13.23
C PHE A 241 -12.75 -18.97 -12.62
N LYS A 242 -14.01 -19.38 -12.79
CA LYS A 242 -15.18 -18.72 -12.17
C LYS A 242 -15.06 -18.71 -10.64
N ASN A 243 -14.55 -19.79 -10.04
CA ASN A 243 -14.37 -19.87 -8.58
C ASN A 243 -13.21 -19.00 -8.10
N THR A 244 -12.09 -19.01 -8.84
CA THR A 244 -10.92 -18.17 -8.59
C THR A 244 -11.27 -16.68 -8.69
N TYR A 245 -12.06 -16.31 -9.69
CA TYR A 245 -12.59 -14.96 -9.86
C TYR A 245 -13.49 -14.55 -8.69
N ARG A 246 -14.48 -15.39 -8.32
CA ARG A 246 -15.37 -15.13 -7.18
C ARG A 246 -14.60 -14.82 -5.91
N HIS A 247 -13.67 -15.70 -5.54
CA HIS A 247 -12.90 -15.57 -4.32
C HIS A 247 -12.12 -14.23 -4.28
N TRP A 248 -11.55 -13.83 -5.41
CA TRP A 248 -10.83 -12.55 -5.49
C TRP A 248 -11.77 -11.35 -5.38
N MET A 249 -12.88 -11.34 -6.13
CA MET A 249 -13.86 -10.25 -6.13
C MET A 249 -14.53 -10.05 -4.76
N GLU A 250 -14.78 -11.13 -4.01
CA GLU A 250 -15.36 -11.07 -2.65
C GLU A 250 -14.40 -10.48 -1.60
N ASN A 251 -13.09 -10.49 -1.86
CA ASN A 251 -12.05 -10.03 -0.93
C ASN A 251 -11.27 -8.82 -1.46
N ILE A 252 -11.79 -8.15 -2.48
CA ILE A 252 -11.11 -7.03 -3.14
C ILE A 252 -10.97 -5.84 -2.19
N LYS A 253 -9.81 -5.20 -2.23
CA LYS A 253 -9.52 -3.96 -1.50
C LYS A 253 -9.50 -2.77 -2.45
N ASP A 254 -9.55 -1.56 -1.89
CA ASP A 254 -9.41 -0.35 -2.71
C ASP A 254 -8.09 -0.36 -3.47
N TRP A 255 -8.16 -0.08 -4.77
CA TRP A 255 -7.04 -0.17 -5.67
C TRP A 255 -6.19 1.09 -5.61
N CYS A 256 -4.91 0.95 -5.26
CA CYS A 256 -3.91 2.02 -5.39
C CYS A 256 -3.63 2.32 -6.87
N ILE A 257 -4.09 3.48 -7.35
CA ILE A 257 -4.05 3.86 -8.77
C ILE A 257 -2.93 4.84 -9.12
N SER A 258 -2.20 5.39 -8.15
CA SER A 258 -1.06 6.28 -8.37
C SER A 258 0.28 5.56 -8.34
N ARG A 259 1.25 6.07 -9.11
CA ARG A 259 2.62 5.56 -9.23
C ARG A 259 3.60 6.73 -9.34
N GLN A 260 4.70 6.65 -8.61
CA GLN A 260 5.82 7.61 -8.62
C GLN A 260 6.78 7.30 -9.79
N LEU A 261 6.22 7.12 -10.99
CA LEU A 261 6.97 6.76 -12.19
C LEU A 261 7.01 7.92 -13.18
N TRP A 262 8.06 7.94 -14.00
CA TRP A 262 8.21 8.90 -15.09
C TRP A 262 7.33 8.58 -16.30
N TRP A 263 6.88 7.33 -16.43
CA TRP A 263 6.07 6.86 -17.55
C TRP A 263 4.67 6.46 -17.09
N GLY A 264 3.66 7.15 -17.63
CA GLY A 264 2.26 6.89 -17.38
C GLY A 264 1.40 8.14 -17.61
N HIS A 265 0.08 8.00 -17.49
CA HIS A 265 -0.82 9.14 -17.63
C HIS A 265 -0.75 9.98 -16.35
N ARG A 266 -0.23 11.21 -16.44
CA ARG A 266 -0.12 12.09 -15.28
C ARG A 266 -1.50 12.36 -14.66
N ILE A 267 -1.60 12.26 -13.34
CA ILE A 267 -2.87 12.40 -12.64
C ILE A 267 -3.45 13.81 -12.86
N PRO A 268 -4.74 13.95 -13.24
CA PRO A 268 -5.36 15.23 -13.54
C PRO A 268 -5.84 15.99 -12.28
N ALA A 269 -5.01 15.99 -11.24
CA ALA A 269 -5.23 16.71 -9.98
C ALA A 269 -4.25 17.88 -9.87
N TYR A 270 -4.75 19.03 -9.40
CA TYR A 270 -4.02 20.30 -9.37
C TYR A 270 -4.08 20.89 -7.97
N TYR A 271 -2.92 21.08 -7.35
CA TYR A 271 -2.76 21.65 -6.02
C TYR A 271 -2.76 23.17 -6.06
N LEU A 272 -3.49 23.78 -5.11
CA LEU A 272 -3.53 25.23 -4.93
C LEU A 272 -2.42 25.68 -3.95
N PRO A 273 -1.89 26.91 -4.07
CA PRO A 273 -0.85 27.44 -3.18
C PRO A 273 -1.25 27.47 -1.70
N GLU A 274 -2.50 27.84 -1.41
CA GLU A 274 -3.07 27.87 -0.05
C GLU A 274 -3.42 26.49 0.52
N GLY A 275 -3.23 25.41 -0.25
CA GLY A 275 -3.61 24.05 0.11
C GLY A 275 -4.96 23.63 -0.47
N GLY A 276 -5.16 22.31 -0.52
CA GLY A 276 -6.25 21.68 -1.24
C GLY A 276 -5.93 21.44 -2.72
N LEU A 277 -6.87 20.78 -3.41
CA LEU A 277 -6.73 20.44 -4.82
C LEU A 277 -8.06 20.57 -5.58
N VAL A 278 -7.96 20.62 -6.90
CA VAL A 278 -9.07 20.43 -7.85
C VAL A 278 -8.69 19.34 -8.86
N VAL A 279 -9.69 18.67 -9.43
CA VAL A 279 -9.49 17.61 -10.44
C VAL A 279 -10.20 18.02 -11.73
N ALA A 280 -9.49 18.03 -12.85
CA ALA A 280 -9.99 18.57 -14.11
C ALA A 280 -9.28 17.96 -15.32
N GLU A 281 -10.00 17.82 -16.44
CA GLU A 281 -9.46 17.23 -17.68
C GLU A 281 -8.37 18.11 -18.34
N THR A 282 -8.40 19.43 -18.11
CA THR A 282 -7.42 20.37 -18.66
C THR A 282 -6.97 21.40 -17.62
N ALA A 283 -5.83 22.06 -17.88
CA ALA A 283 -5.29 23.10 -17.02
C ALA A 283 -6.19 24.34 -16.95
N GLU A 284 -6.86 24.69 -18.05
CA GLU A 284 -7.81 25.81 -18.11
C GLU A 284 -9.03 25.55 -17.22
N GLU A 285 -9.56 24.32 -17.27
CA GLU A 285 -10.67 23.92 -16.41
C GLU A 285 -10.22 23.84 -14.94
N ALA A 286 -9.02 23.32 -14.67
CA ALA A 286 -8.43 23.33 -13.34
C ALA A 286 -8.35 24.76 -12.77
N LEU A 287 -7.90 25.72 -13.57
CA LEU A 287 -7.82 27.12 -13.16
C LEU A 287 -9.20 27.71 -12.86
N ARG A 288 -10.21 27.40 -13.67
CA ARG A 288 -11.59 27.84 -13.43
C ARG A 288 -12.11 27.32 -12.08
N LEU A 289 -11.98 26.01 -11.85
CA LEU A 289 -12.39 25.36 -10.60
C LEU A 289 -11.60 25.87 -9.39
N ALA A 290 -10.30 26.12 -9.54
CA ALA A 290 -9.45 26.65 -8.48
C ALA A 290 -9.87 28.07 -8.07
N ARG A 291 -10.20 28.93 -9.04
CA ARG A 291 -10.71 30.29 -8.77
C ARG A 291 -12.06 30.26 -8.06
N GLU A 292 -12.96 29.37 -8.48
CA GLU A 292 -14.27 29.18 -7.84
C GLU A 292 -14.10 28.69 -6.39
N LYS A 293 -13.25 27.68 -6.17
CA LYS A 293 -13.01 27.10 -4.84
C LYS A 293 -12.31 28.07 -3.87
N SER A 294 -11.36 28.87 -4.35
CA SER A 294 -10.57 29.80 -3.52
C SER A 294 -11.19 31.20 -3.37
N GLY A 295 -12.12 31.57 -4.27
CA GLY A 295 -12.61 32.94 -4.42
C GLY A 295 -11.59 33.93 -4.98
N LYS A 296 -10.40 33.48 -5.42
CA LYS A 296 -9.31 34.33 -5.89
C LYS A 296 -9.24 34.39 -7.41
N ASN A 297 -9.86 35.40 -8.00
CA ASN A 297 -9.81 35.63 -9.46
C ASN A 297 -8.40 35.93 -10.01
N SER A 298 -7.44 36.27 -9.14
CA SER A 298 -6.06 36.57 -9.51
C SER A 298 -5.19 35.34 -9.77
N LEU A 299 -5.63 34.13 -9.38
CA LEU A 299 -4.89 32.90 -9.63
C LEU A 299 -4.60 32.72 -11.11
N ARG A 300 -3.41 32.26 -11.44
CA ARG A 300 -2.96 31.92 -12.79
C ARG A 300 -2.66 30.43 -12.89
N ALA A 301 -2.55 29.92 -14.11
CA ALA A 301 -2.30 28.49 -14.34
C ALA A 301 -0.96 28.05 -13.73
N GLU A 302 0.04 28.92 -13.72
CA GLU A 302 1.38 28.65 -13.19
C GLU A 302 1.40 28.57 -11.66
N ASP A 303 0.38 29.10 -10.98
CA ASP A 303 0.22 28.98 -9.54
C ASP A 303 -0.27 27.59 -9.14
N LEU A 304 -0.83 26.83 -10.09
CA LEU A 304 -1.33 25.48 -9.85
C LEU A 304 -0.25 24.45 -10.16
N ARG A 305 0.01 23.57 -9.19
CA ARG A 305 0.94 22.45 -9.36
C ARG A 305 0.14 21.19 -9.66
N GLN A 306 0.23 20.67 -10.89
CA GLN A 306 -0.34 19.36 -11.19
C GLN A 306 0.41 18.26 -10.43
N ASP A 307 -0.33 17.24 -9.97
CA ASP A 307 0.24 16.05 -9.33
C ASP A 307 1.33 15.42 -10.19
N GLU A 308 2.44 15.05 -9.57
CA GLU A 308 3.61 14.49 -10.28
C GLU A 308 3.46 12.99 -10.49
N ASP A 309 2.56 12.35 -9.74
CA ASP A 309 2.25 10.94 -9.90
C ASP A 309 1.59 10.66 -11.27
N CYS A 310 1.89 9.46 -11.77
CA CYS A 310 1.23 8.89 -12.93
C CYS A 310 0.21 7.83 -12.50
N LEU A 311 -0.77 7.57 -13.36
CA LEU A 311 -1.72 6.48 -13.18
C LEU A 311 -1.06 5.13 -13.46
N ASP A 312 -1.46 4.13 -12.67
CA ASP A 312 -1.16 2.72 -12.89
C ASP A 312 -1.44 2.34 -14.36
N THR A 313 -0.53 1.58 -14.97
CA THR A 313 -0.73 1.09 -16.35
C THR A 313 -2.03 0.29 -16.45
N TRP A 314 -2.38 -0.46 -15.40
CA TRP A 314 -3.61 -1.22 -15.36
C TRP A 314 -4.86 -0.33 -15.39
N PHE A 315 -4.78 0.90 -14.86
CA PHE A 315 -5.85 1.93 -14.92
C PHE A 315 -6.09 2.48 -16.32
N SER A 316 -5.10 2.37 -17.22
CA SER A 316 -5.36 2.61 -18.64
C SER A 316 -5.87 1.36 -19.35
N SER A 317 -5.28 0.20 -19.04
CA SER A 317 -5.59 -1.05 -19.74
C SER A 317 -7.00 -1.58 -19.47
N TRP A 318 -7.58 -1.33 -18.31
CA TRP A 318 -8.94 -1.77 -17.99
C TRP A 318 -10.01 -1.08 -18.85
N LEU A 319 -9.67 0.05 -19.49
CA LEU A 319 -10.54 0.76 -20.43
C LEU A 319 -10.44 0.23 -21.86
N TRP A 320 -9.60 -0.78 -22.11
CA TRP A 320 -9.32 -1.27 -23.46
C TRP A 320 -10.55 -1.54 -24.33
N PRO A 321 -11.58 -2.30 -23.87
CA PRO A 321 -12.70 -2.68 -24.74
C PRO A 321 -13.55 -1.49 -25.20
N VAL A 322 -13.50 -0.37 -24.49
CA VAL A 322 -14.29 0.84 -24.79
C VAL A 322 -13.41 1.92 -25.44
N SER A 323 -12.19 2.13 -24.92
CA SER A 323 -11.27 3.17 -25.40
C SER A 323 -10.66 2.86 -26.76
N LEU A 324 -10.61 1.58 -27.17
CA LEU A 324 -10.18 1.20 -28.52
C LEU A 324 -11.06 1.85 -29.59
N PHE A 325 -12.36 1.90 -29.36
CA PHE A 325 -13.36 2.46 -30.28
C PHE A 325 -13.83 3.87 -29.87
N ASP A 326 -13.04 4.58 -29.06
CA ASP A 326 -13.35 5.94 -28.57
C ASP A 326 -14.71 6.08 -27.85
N GLY A 327 -15.22 4.99 -27.27
CA GLY A 327 -16.55 4.97 -26.64
C GLY A 327 -16.67 5.76 -25.34
N ILE A 328 -15.55 6.13 -24.73
CA ILE A 328 -15.54 6.97 -23.52
C ILE A 328 -15.84 8.43 -23.87
N CYS A 329 -15.27 8.92 -24.99
CA CYS A 329 -15.49 10.28 -25.44
C CYS A 329 -16.74 10.38 -26.34
N ASN A 330 -16.98 9.35 -27.16
CA ASN A 330 -18.04 9.28 -28.15
C ASN A 330 -18.81 7.95 -28.05
N PRO A 331 -19.63 7.72 -27.01
CA PRO A 331 -20.27 6.42 -26.75
C PRO A 331 -21.20 5.95 -27.88
N ASP A 332 -21.84 6.89 -28.58
CA ASP A 332 -22.80 6.62 -29.65
C ASP A 332 -22.14 6.66 -31.05
N ASN A 333 -20.87 6.31 -31.19
CA ASN A 333 -20.24 6.23 -32.51
C ASN A 333 -20.57 4.90 -33.22
N GLU A 334 -20.30 4.83 -34.53
CA GLU A 334 -20.61 3.65 -35.35
C GLU A 334 -19.84 2.40 -34.94
N GLU A 335 -18.56 2.55 -34.58
CA GLU A 335 -17.71 1.43 -34.16
C GLU A 335 -18.17 0.88 -32.80
N MET A 336 -18.51 1.73 -31.83
CA MET A 336 -19.04 1.30 -30.55
C MET A 336 -20.33 0.50 -30.69
N ARG A 337 -21.28 0.97 -31.52
CA ARG A 337 -22.54 0.24 -31.78
C ARG A 337 -22.32 -1.12 -32.45
N TYR A 338 -21.26 -1.25 -33.24
CA TYR A 338 -21.00 -2.46 -34.00
C TYR A 338 -20.15 -3.48 -33.22
N TYR A 339 -19.12 -3.03 -32.49
CA TYR A 339 -18.12 -3.89 -31.85
C TYR A 339 -18.33 -4.11 -30.35
N TYR A 340 -19.17 -3.31 -29.68
CA TYR A 340 -19.43 -3.44 -28.24
C TYR A 340 -20.90 -3.87 -27.98
N PRO A 341 -21.15 -4.87 -27.11
CA PRO A 341 -20.19 -5.64 -26.32
C PRO A 341 -19.36 -6.63 -27.16
N THR A 342 -18.08 -6.82 -26.80
CA THR A 342 -17.19 -7.78 -27.48
C THR A 342 -17.59 -9.22 -27.17
N ALA A 343 -17.47 -10.11 -28.15
CA ALA A 343 -17.89 -11.51 -28.02
C ALA A 343 -16.93 -12.38 -27.19
N ASP A 344 -15.63 -12.31 -27.47
CA ASP A 344 -14.62 -13.17 -26.84
C ASP A 344 -13.37 -12.37 -26.46
N LEU A 345 -12.77 -12.71 -25.32
CA LEU A 345 -11.46 -12.22 -24.88
C LEU A 345 -10.53 -13.41 -24.66
N VAL A 346 -9.41 -13.44 -25.40
CA VAL A 346 -8.40 -14.50 -25.30
C VAL A 346 -7.17 -13.97 -24.57
N THR A 347 -6.83 -14.57 -23.43
CA THR A 347 -5.67 -14.17 -22.62
C THR A 347 -5.14 -15.31 -21.73
N GLY A 348 -3.97 -15.12 -21.13
CA GLY A 348 -3.38 -16.00 -20.13
C GLY A 348 -4.03 -15.86 -18.74
N PRO A 349 -3.93 -16.89 -17.88
CA PRO A 349 -4.54 -16.87 -16.55
C PRO A 349 -3.85 -15.92 -15.57
N ASP A 350 -2.60 -15.54 -15.84
CA ASP A 350 -1.75 -14.65 -15.06
C ASP A 350 -2.33 -13.23 -14.91
N ILE A 351 -3.08 -12.75 -15.90
CA ILE A 351 -3.66 -11.39 -15.88
C ILE A 351 -5.18 -11.36 -15.72
N ILE A 352 -5.78 -12.44 -15.22
CA ILE A 352 -7.22 -12.48 -14.92
C ILE A 352 -7.60 -11.37 -13.92
N PHE A 353 -6.80 -11.17 -12.88
CA PHE A 353 -7.10 -10.18 -11.83
C PHE A 353 -6.64 -8.77 -12.19
N PHE A 354 -5.45 -8.65 -12.80
CA PHE A 354 -4.89 -7.37 -13.21
C PHE A 354 -5.67 -6.70 -14.35
N TRP A 355 -6.20 -7.50 -15.28
CA TRP A 355 -6.76 -6.97 -16.51
C TRP A 355 -8.20 -7.41 -16.76
N VAL A 356 -8.48 -8.72 -16.80
CA VAL A 356 -9.82 -9.22 -17.18
C VAL A 356 -10.87 -8.71 -16.20
N ALA A 357 -10.65 -8.90 -14.90
CA ALA A 357 -11.58 -8.45 -13.86
C ALA A 357 -11.81 -6.94 -13.91
N ARG A 358 -10.74 -6.16 -14.11
CA ARG A 358 -10.82 -4.69 -14.21
C ARG A 358 -11.56 -4.25 -15.48
N MET A 359 -11.39 -4.94 -16.60
CA MET A 359 -12.16 -4.65 -17.83
C MET A 359 -13.65 -4.93 -17.66
N ILE A 360 -14.02 -6.02 -16.96
CA ILE A 360 -15.41 -6.33 -16.65
C ILE A 360 -16.00 -5.21 -15.79
N MET A 361 -15.29 -4.78 -14.74
CA MET A 361 -15.68 -3.67 -13.88
C MET A 361 -15.90 -2.36 -14.65
N ALA A 362 -15.00 -2.02 -15.58
CA ALA A 362 -15.10 -0.79 -16.36
C ALA A 362 -16.22 -0.81 -17.40
N GLY A 363 -16.65 -2.01 -17.84
CA GLY A 363 -17.67 -2.19 -18.87
C GLY A 363 -19.11 -2.29 -18.35
N ILE A 364 -19.31 -2.36 -17.03
CA ILE A 364 -20.63 -2.57 -16.40
C ILE A 364 -21.20 -1.27 -15.83
#